data_AF-A0A1F5X5G5-F1
#
_entry.id   AF-A0A1F5X5G5-F1
#
_cell.length_a   1.000
_cell.length_b   1.000
_cell.length_c   1.000
_cell.angle_alpha   90.00
_cell.angle_beta   90.00
_cell.angle_gamma   90.00
#
_symmetry.space_group_name_H-M   'P 1'
#
loop_
_entity.id
_entity.type
_entity.pdbx_description
1 polymer ?
#
loop_
_entity_poly.entity_id
_entity_poly.type
_entity_poly.pdbx_seq_one_letter_code
_entity_poly.pdbx_strand_id
1 'polypeptide(L)' 'METKELRQKSKDELQKLLDEKKGSLDKFRFDFSFGKNKNVKHGSILKKDIARILTILNEK' A
#
# COMPACT_ATOMS: atom_id res chain seq x y z
N MET A 1 2.61 8.14 1.60
CA MET A 1 1.66 8.73 2.58
C MET A 1 2.37 9.23 3.83
N GLU A 2 1.86 10.28 4.50
CA GLU A 2 2.34 10.69 5.83
C GLU A 2 1.76 9.77 6.92
N THR A 3 2.59 9.40 7.89
CA THR A 3 2.25 8.45 8.96
C THR A 3 1.26 9.01 9.98
N LYS A 4 1.11 10.33 10.06
CA LYS A 4 0.21 11.01 11.00
C LYS A 4 -1.27 10.79 10.65
N GLU A 5 -1.61 10.86 9.38
CA GLU A 5 -3.00 10.66 8.91
C GLU A 5 -3.46 9.21 9.11
N LEU A 6 -2.55 8.25 8.92
CA LEU A 6 -2.86 6.83 9.10
C LEU A 6 -3.12 6.47 10.57
N ARG A 7 -2.53 7.19 11.54
CA ARG A 7 -2.81 6.98 12.97
C ARG A 7 -4.17 7.50 13.41
N GLN A 8 -4.71 8.51 12.73
CA GLN A 8 -6.05 9.06 13.02
C GLN A 8 -7.19 8.17 12.50
N LYS A 9 -6.91 7.32 11.51
CA LYS A 9 -7.92 6.42 10.93
C LYS A 9 -8.28 5.26 11.86
N SER A 10 -9.52 4.80 11.74
CA SER A 10 -10.02 3.62 12.45
C SER A 10 -9.38 2.33 11.92
N LYS A 11 -9.33 1.28 12.76
CA LYS A 11 -8.76 -0.04 12.37
C LYS A 11 -9.43 -0.57 11.10
N ASP A 12 -10.74 -0.38 10.96
CA ASP A 12 -11.51 -0.80 9.77
C ASP A 12 -11.14 -0.04 8.50
N GLU A 13 -10.87 1.26 8.59
CA GLU A 13 -10.44 2.06 7.44
C GLU A 13 -9.03 1.69 7.00
N LEU A 14 -8.15 1.39 7.96
CA LEU A 14 -6.80 0.89 7.68
C LEU A 14 -6.85 -0.47 6.98
N GLN A 15 -7.75 -1.35 7.40
CA GLN A 15 -7.95 -2.65 6.77
C GLN A 15 -8.43 -2.52 5.32
N LYS A 16 -9.42 -1.65 5.06
CA LYS A 16 -9.90 -1.35 3.70
C LYS A 16 -8.80 -0.77 2.80
N LEU A 17 -8.04 0.20 3.31
CA LEU A 17 -6.90 0.77 2.60
C LEU A 17 -5.82 -0.27 2.28
N LEU A 18 -5.59 -1.21 3.19
CA LEU A 18 -4.63 -2.29 3.00
C LEU A 18 -5.04 -3.21 1.85
N ASP A 19 -6.32 -3.56 1.76
CA ASP A 19 -6.83 -4.40 0.66
C ASP A 19 -6.81 -3.66 -0.68
N GLU A 20 -7.17 -2.38 -0.72
CA GLU A 20 -7.03 -1.55 -1.93
C GLU A 20 -5.57 -1.48 -2.42
N LYS A 21 -4.62 -1.29 -1.49
CA LYS A 21 -3.20 -1.21 -1.81
C LYS A 21 -2.62 -2.55 -2.27
N LYS A 22 -3.08 -3.68 -1.70
CA LYS A 22 -2.75 -5.02 -2.20
C LYS A 22 -3.26 -5.24 -3.61
N GLY A 23 -4.53 -4.93 -3.88
CA GLY A 23 -5.09 -5.03 -5.24
C GLY A 23 -4.34 -4.16 -6.25
N SER A 24 -3.91 -2.96 -5.84
CA SER A 24 -3.07 -2.08 -6.65
C SER A 24 -1.67 -2.67 -6.91
N LEU A 25 -1.09 -3.35 -5.91
CA LEU A 25 0.20 -4.04 -6.04
C LEU A 25 0.10 -5.21 -7.03
N ASP A 26 -0.99 -5.96 -7.00
CA ASP A 26 -1.19 -7.08 -7.91
C ASP A 26 -1.40 -6.60 -9.35
N LYS A 27 -2.23 -5.57 -9.56
CA LYS A 27 -2.34 -4.90 -10.87
C LYS A 27 -0.98 -4.38 -11.35
N PHE A 28 -0.22 -3.73 -10.47
CA PHE A 28 1.13 -3.26 -10.81
C PHE A 28 2.08 -4.43 -11.16
N ARG A 29 1.98 -5.58 -10.49
CA ARG A 29 2.73 -6.79 -10.83
C ARG A 29 2.34 -7.32 -12.21
N PHE A 30 1.05 -7.40 -12.52
CA PHE A 30 0.58 -7.81 -13.85
C PHE A 30 1.08 -6.86 -14.94
N ASP A 31 0.94 -5.55 -14.75
CA ASP A 31 1.41 -4.53 -15.69
C ASP A 31 2.93 -4.53 -15.85
N PHE A 32 3.66 -4.81 -14.77
CA PHE A 32 5.12 -4.93 -14.77
C PHE A 32 5.59 -6.19 -15.51
N SER A 33 4.96 -7.34 -15.25
CA SER A 33 5.21 -8.60 -15.97
C SER A 33 4.91 -8.49 -17.46
N PHE A 34 3.94 -7.66 -17.84
CA PHE A 34 3.62 -7.39 -19.25
C PHE A 34 4.56 -6.36 -19.91
N GLY A 35 5.54 -5.80 -19.18
CA GLY A 35 6.54 -4.87 -19.71
C GLY A 35 6.02 -3.48 -20.07
N LYS A 36 4.74 -3.16 -19.75
CA LYS A 36 4.12 -1.85 -20.06
C LYS A 36 4.55 -0.75 -19.09
N ASN A 37 4.88 -1.08 -17.85
CA ASN A 37 5.20 -0.10 -16.82
C ASN A 37 6.65 -0.20 -16.36
N LYS A 38 7.50 0.74 -16.81
CA LYS A 38 8.91 0.89 -16.36
C LYS A 38 9.05 1.58 -15.00
N ASN A 39 7.94 1.99 -14.37
CA ASN A 39 7.93 2.76 -13.13
C ASN A 39 8.12 1.89 -11.87
N VAL A 40 9.30 1.28 -11.74
CA VAL A 40 9.71 0.46 -10.58
C VAL A 40 9.55 1.21 -9.24
N LYS A 41 9.74 2.54 -9.27
CA LYS A 41 9.55 3.41 -8.09
C LYS A 41 8.14 3.32 -7.52
N HIS A 42 7.12 3.16 -8.36
CA HIS A 42 5.72 3.13 -7.93
C HIS A 42 5.42 1.87 -7.11
N GLY A 43 5.93 0.71 -7.55
CA GLY A 43 5.83 -0.54 -6.79
C GLY A 43 6.54 -0.47 -5.43
N SER A 44 7.71 0.18 -5.36
CA SER A 44 8.43 0.37 -4.10
C SER A 44 7.67 1.27 -3.12
N ILE A 45 7.04 2.35 -3.62
CA ILE A 45 6.19 3.24 -2.81
C ILE A 45 4.96 2.49 -2.28
N LEU A 46 4.27 1.72 -3.14
CA LEU A 46 3.12 0.90 -2.71
C LEU A 46 3.49 -0.08 -1.61
N LYS A 47 4.62 -0.78 -1.72
CA LYS A 47 5.12 -1.67 -0.67
C LYS A 47 5.40 -0.94 0.64
N LYS A 48 6.00 0.25 0.58
CA LYS A 48 6.27 1.08 1.77
C LYS A 48 4.99 1.56 2.44
N ASP A 49 3.98 1.95 1.66
CA ASP A 49 2.69 2.37 2.20
C ASP A 49 1.97 1.18 2.89
N ILE A 50 1.99 -0.03 2.31
CA ILE A 50 1.45 -1.25 2.94
C ILE A 50 2.16 -1.55 4.26
N ALA A 51 3.50 -1.49 4.27
CA ALA A 51 4.29 -1.73 5.48
C ALA A 51 3.93 -0.74 6.59
N ARG A 52 3.77 0.56 6.26
CA ARG A 52 3.37 1.59 7.22
C ARG A 52 1.98 1.33 7.81
N ILE A 53 1.02 0.90 7.00
CA ILE A 53 -0.33 0.55 7.46
C ILE A 53 -0.27 -0.64 8.44
N LEU A 54 0.47 -1.68 8.09
CA LEU A 54 0.67 -2.86 8.94
C LEU A 54 1.35 -2.50 10.27
N THR A 55 2.36 -1.62 10.25
CA THR A 55 3.02 -1.16 11.48
C THR A 55 2.03 -0.45 12.40
N ILE A 56 1.18 0.44 11.86
CA ILE A 56 0.18 1.17 12.66
C ILE A 56 -0.90 0.24 13.21
N LEU A 57 -1.31 -0.78 12.44
CA LEU A 57 -2.24 -1.81 12.92
C LEU A 57 -1.66 -2.61 14.09
N ASN A 58 -0.35 -2.89 14.08
CA ASN A 58 0.32 -3.65 15.13
C ASN A 58 0.70 -2.80 16.36
N GLU A 59 0.84 -1.48 16.19
CA GLU A 59 1.12 -0.54 17.29
C GLU A 59 -0.13 -0.26 18.16
N LYS A 60 -1.32 -0.71 17.74
CA LYS A 60 -2.62 -0.34 18.29
C LYS A 60 -3.39 -1.55 18.83
#